data_AF-A0AAJ3RKJ5-F1
#
_entry.id   AF-A0AAJ3RKJ5-F1
#
_cell.length_a   1.000
_cell.length_b   1.000
_cell.length_c   1.000
_cell.angle_alpha   90.00
_cell.angle_beta   90.00
_cell.angle_gamma   90.00
#
_symmetry.space_group_name_H-M   'P 1'
#
loop_
_entity.id
_entity.type
_entity.pdbx_description
1 polymer ?
#
loop_
_entity_poly.entity_id
_entity_poly.type
_entity_poly.pdbx_seq_one_letter_code
_entity_poly.pdbx_strand_id
1 'polypeptide(L)'
;MYAAIAALFIAMPQQGMAQEVYGLKIAGVAVTSENCNDLSVIKGVTGKAKYNNDSKTLTLDGATIHATSAHGLENRIDGLIIRVTNESAITSDKKVGIWNMDKDISIIGDGKLTLTGSSTASDDKYNKAVFNQGTITIRDCSVEASGGSNGLYGGYWTFDNCNVRAKGGSKSNSNHKGSIAWVWDRIPTFTDCAITSPSGTYWEEIEEYEYPYFYLYDSDRNVLTDWVVISKGASGINSAATDTAAKKHGIYTLDGIRINGKFESLPAGIYIVDGKKTVKK
;
A
#
# COMPACT_ATOMS: atom_id res chain seq x y z
N MET A 1 -11.92 49.90 59.95
CA MET A 1 -13.18 49.35 59.41
C MET A 1 -12.93 49.08 57.93
N TYR A 2 -12.63 47.82 57.58
CA TYR A 2 -12.20 47.44 56.22
C TYR A 2 -13.43 47.21 55.33
N ALA A 3 -13.53 47.94 54.21
CA ALA A 3 -14.55 47.72 53.20
C ALA A 3 -14.02 46.72 52.16
N ALA A 4 -14.65 45.55 52.09
CA ALA A 4 -14.34 44.53 51.10
C ALA A 4 -15.02 44.89 49.77
N ILE A 5 -14.22 45.01 48.70
CA ILE A 5 -14.72 45.17 47.33
C ILE A 5 -14.94 43.76 46.77
N ALA A 6 -16.21 43.38 46.56
CA ALA A 6 -16.56 42.15 45.88
C ALA A 6 -16.42 42.35 44.36
N ALA A 7 -15.47 41.67 43.74
CA ALA A 7 -15.33 41.62 42.29
C ALA A 7 -16.29 40.55 41.72
N LEU A 8 -17.22 41.00 40.86
CA LEU A 8 -18.14 40.15 40.14
C LEU A 8 -17.43 39.54 38.92
N PHE A 9 -17.12 38.25 38.96
CA PHE A 9 -16.60 37.53 37.79
C PHE A 9 -17.76 37.12 36.87
N ILE A 10 -17.88 37.79 35.73
CA ILE A 10 -18.79 37.39 34.66
C ILE A 10 -18.06 36.33 33.83
N ALA A 11 -18.48 35.07 33.93
CA ALA A 11 -17.96 34.01 33.07
C ALA A 11 -18.41 34.27 31.62
N MET A 12 -17.46 34.55 30.73
CA MET A 12 -17.74 34.58 29.30
C MET A 12 -18.02 33.15 28.82
N PRO A 13 -19.08 32.91 28.02
CA PRO A 13 -19.31 31.60 27.44
C PRO A 13 -18.15 31.28 26.51
N GLN A 14 -17.41 30.22 26.82
CA GLN A 14 -16.37 29.67 25.96
C GLN A 14 -17.07 29.11 24.73
N GLN A 15 -17.09 29.87 23.63
CA GLN A 15 -17.55 29.38 22.33
C GLN A 15 -16.68 28.19 21.95
N GLY A 16 -17.24 26.98 22.01
CA GLY A 16 -16.55 25.78 21.55
C GLY A 16 -16.26 25.93 20.06
N MET A 17 -14.98 26.02 19.70
CA MET A 17 -14.59 25.96 18.29
C MET A 17 -15.04 24.61 17.72
N ALA A 18 -15.63 24.61 16.53
CA ALA A 18 -16.00 23.37 15.86
C ALA A 18 -14.75 22.50 15.67
N GLN A 19 -14.77 21.27 16.18
CA GLN A 19 -13.68 20.32 16.02
C GLN A 19 -13.59 19.90 14.56
N GLU A 20 -12.51 20.25 13.88
CA GLU A 20 -12.28 19.87 12.49
C GLU A 20 -11.80 18.41 12.43
N VAL A 21 -12.32 17.62 11.49
CA VAL A 21 -12.00 16.20 11.32
C VAL A 21 -11.28 15.99 9.99
N TYR A 22 -10.05 15.46 10.03
CA TYR A 22 -9.11 15.54 8.90
C TYR A 22 -9.15 14.36 7.91
N GLY A 23 -10.22 13.56 7.85
CA GLY A 23 -10.28 12.43 6.91
C GLY A 23 -9.21 11.35 7.10
N LEU A 24 -8.49 11.38 8.22
CA LEU A 24 -7.49 10.41 8.64
C LEU A 24 -7.97 9.74 9.94
N LYS A 25 -7.81 8.43 10.05
CA LYS A 25 -7.97 7.73 11.32
C LYS A 25 -6.70 6.96 11.67
N ILE A 26 -6.33 7.00 12.94
CA ILE A 26 -5.20 6.29 13.52
C ILE A 26 -5.74 5.38 14.61
N ALA A 27 -5.46 4.07 14.51
CA ALA A 27 -6.00 3.04 15.41
C ALA A 27 -7.53 3.14 15.63
N GLY A 28 -8.27 3.54 14.59
CA GLY A 28 -9.72 3.71 14.62
C GLY A 28 -10.23 5.05 15.16
N VAL A 29 -9.35 5.91 15.68
CA VAL A 29 -9.70 7.26 16.18
C VAL A 29 -9.49 8.29 15.08
N ALA A 30 -10.47 9.16 14.87
CA ALA A 30 -10.35 10.25 13.91
C ALA A 30 -9.29 11.26 14.36
N VAL A 31 -8.44 11.68 13.42
CA VAL A 31 -7.51 12.78 13.64
C VAL A 31 -8.27 14.09 13.47
N THR A 32 -8.15 14.97 14.45
CA THR A 32 -8.88 16.23 14.55
C THR A 32 -7.97 17.37 14.95
N SER A 33 -8.49 18.61 14.89
CA SER A 33 -7.77 19.80 15.36
C SER A 33 -7.31 19.73 16.82
N GLU A 34 -7.89 18.83 17.63
CA GLU A 34 -7.57 18.66 19.04
C GLU A 34 -6.39 17.70 19.28
N ASN A 35 -6.27 16.65 18.48
CA ASN A 35 -5.24 15.61 18.67
C ASN A 35 -4.14 15.61 17.60
N CYS A 36 -4.26 16.41 16.53
CA CYS A 36 -3.32 16.35 15.41
C CYS A 36 -1.88 16.70 15.82
N ASN A 37 -1.69 17.58 16.81
CA ASN A 37 -0.36 17.99 17.26
C ASN A 37 0.34 16.94 18.15
N ASP A 38 -0.41 16.01 18.73
CA ASP A 38 0.11 14.91 19.54
C ASP A 38 -0.83 13.69 19.45
N LEU A 39 -0.48 12.75 18.59
CA LEU A 39 -1.27 11.53 18.38
C LEU A 39 -1.06 10.50 19.49
N SER A 40 -0.10 10.69 20.41
CA SER A 40 0.13 9.75 21.52
C SER A 40 -1.05 9.69 22.51
N VAL A 41 -1.96 10.66 22.47
CA VAL A 41 -3.23 10.64 23.20
C VAL A 41 -4.18 9.53 22.71
N ILE A 42 -3.97 9.01 21.50
CA ILE A 42 -4.74 7.91 20.93
C ILE A 42 -4.21 6.60 21.52
N LYS A 43 -5.10 5.81 22.12
CA LYS A 43 -4.76 4.50 22.67
C LYS A 43 -4.11 3.62 21.60
N GLY A 44 -2.94 3.06 21.93
CA GLY A 44 -2.15 2.23 21.02
C GLY A 44 -1.08 3.00 20.24
N VAL A 45 -1.01 4.32 20.39
CA VAL A 45 0.07 5.14 19.83
C VAL A 45 1.16 5.39 20.88
N THR A 46 2.41 5.16 20.54
CA THR A 46 3.58 5.48 21.35
C THR A 46 4.64 6.19 20.51
N GLY A 47 5.63 6.82 21.15
CA GLY A 47 6.65 7.62 20.47
C GLY A 47 6.10 8.95 19.94
N LYS A 48 6.80 9.56 18.98
CA LYS A 48 6.43 10.89 18.46
C LYS A 48 5.66 10.76 17.16
N ALA A 49 4.37 11.00 17.22
CA ALA A 49 3.49 11.02 16.06
C ALA A 49 2.62 12.29 16.06
N LYS A 50 2.57 12.98 14.92
CA LYS A 50 1.73 14.18 14.73
C LYS A 50 1.28 14.31 13.28
N TYR A 51 0.15 14.97 13.07
CA TYR A 51 -0.42 15.32 11.79
C TYR A 51 -0.50 16.84 11.62
N ASN A 52 -0.02 17.35 10.49
CA ASN A 52 -0.21 18.74 10.07
C ASN A 52 -1.19 18.77 8.90
N ASN A 53 -2.32 19.46 9.06
CA ASN A 53 -3.37 19.52 8.06
C ASN A 53 -2.99 20.35 6.82
N ASP A 54 -2.33 21.50 7.02
CA ASP A 54 -1.95 22.42 5.94
C ASP A 54 -1.00 21.75 4.94
N SER A 55 -0.03 20.99 5.44
CA SER A 55 0.92 20.23 4.62
C SER A 55 0.50 18.78 4.39
N LYS A 56 -0.69 18.37 4.87
CA LYS A 56 -1.21 17.00 4.84
C LYS A 56 -0.17 15.96 5.24
N THR A 57 0.59 16.25 6.29
CA THR A 57 1.76 15.45 6.68
C THR A 57 1.52 14.75 8.00
N LEU A 58 1.49 13.41 7.98
CA LEU A 58 1.69 12.57 9.15
C LEU A 58 3.20 12.34 9.36
N THR A 59 3.74 12.81 10.48
CA THR A 59 5.13 12.58 10.87
C THR A 59 5.20 11.42 11.87
N LEU A 60 6.04 10.43 11.60
CA LEU A 60 6.34 9.30 12.47
C LEU A 60 7.84 9.31 12.80
N ASP A 61 8.16 9.66 14.05
CA ASP A 61 9.53 9.80 14.54
C ASP A 61 9.74 8.85 15.72
N GLY A 62 10.11 7.60 15.43
CA GLY A 62 10.25 6.56 16.45
C GLY A 62 8.90 6.18 17.05
N ALA A 63 7.84 6.20 16.24
CA ALA A 63 6.47 6.01 16.69
C ALA A 63 5.97 4.58 16.42
N THR A 64 5.15 4.06 17.32
CA THR A 64 4.40 2.81 17.07
C THR A 64 2.91 3.10 17.14
N ILE A 65 2.16 2.66 16.12
CA ILE A 65 0.71 2.68 16.07
C ILE A 65 0.23 1.24 16.10
N HIS A 66 -0.45 0.83 17.16
CA HIS A 66 -1.00 -0.51 17.32
C HIS A 66 -2.52 -0.48 17.47
N ALA A 67 -3.20 -1.09 16.51
CA ALA A 67 -4.66 -1.21 16.48
C ALA A 67 -5.09 -2.66 16.70
N THR A 68 -5.93 -2.91 17.71
CA THR A 68 -6.37 -4.27 18.04
C THR A 68 -7.55 -4.75 17.17
N SER A 69 -8.49 -3.86 16.83
CA SER A 69 -9.71 -4.21 16.07
C SER A 69 -9.99 -3.30 14.88
N ALA A 70 -9.23 -2.20 14.73
CA ALA A 70 -9.35 -1.22 13.67
C ALA A 70 -8.14 -1.28 12.72
N HIS A 71 -8.22 -0.56 11.60
CA HIS A 71 -7.06 -0.32 10.75
C HIS A 71 -5.99 0.43 11.54
N GLY A 72 -4.71 0.16 11.26
CA GLY A 72 -3.63 0.94 11.84
C GLY A 72 -3.73 2.41 11.40
N LEU A 73 -3.93 2.60 10.09
CA LEU A 73 -4.20 3.88 9.44
C LEU A 73 -5.30 3.72 8.38
N GLU A 74 -6.30 4.60 8.40
CA GLU A 74 -7.33 4.73 7.36
C GLU A 74 -7.21 6.13 6.73
N ASN A 75 -6.97 6.21 5.42
CA ASN A 75 -6.78 7.47 4.71
C ASN A 75 -7.92 7.78 3.73
N ARG A 76 -8.43 9.01 3.80
CA ARG A 76 -9.32 9.64 2.81
C ARG A 76 -8.79 11.00 2.32
N ILE A 77 -7.58 11.40 2.73
CA ILE A 77 -6.93 12.64 2.31
C ILE A 77 -6.18 12.40 1.01
N ASP A 78 -6.43 13.26 0.03
CA ASP A 78 -5.67 13.25 -1.22
C ASP A 78 -4.36 14.01 -1.06
N GLY A 79 -3.24 13.37 -1.43
CA GLY A 79 -1.89 13.91 -1.25
C GLY A 79 -1.36 13.78 0.19
N LEU A 80 -1.75 12.75 0.94
CA LEU A 80 -1.21 12.49 2.28
C LEU A 80 0.30 12.18 2.18
N ILE A 81 1.09 12.86 3.00
CA ILE A 81 2.53 12.58 3.17
C ILE A 81 2.72 11.86 4.51
N ILE A 82 3.26 10.65 4.47
CA ILE A 82 3.74 9.92 5.64
C ILE A 82 5.26 10.09 5.69
N ARG A 83 5.74 10.98 6.56
CA ARG A 83 7.18 11.26 6.75
C ARG A 83 7.73 10.43 7.91
N VAL A 84 8.76 9.65 7.63
CA VAL A 84 9.38 8.69 8.56
C VAL A 84 10.84 9.05 8.77
N THR A 85 11.22 9.44 9.99
CA THR A 85 12.59 9.89 10.32
C THR A 85 13.37 8.93 11.21
N ASN A 86 12.67 8.01 11.89
CA ASN A 86 13.25 6.98 12.75
C ASN A 86 12.42 5.70 12.61
N GLU A 87 12.94 4.57 13.10
CA GLU A 87 12.23 3.28 13.00
C GLU A 87 10.86 3.38 13.67
N SER A 88 9.82 3.24 12.85
CA SER A 88 8.43 3.40 13.24
C SER A 88 7.61 2.21 12.75
N ALA A 89 6.48 1.96 13.39
CA ALA A 89 5.64 0.82 13.07
C ALA A 89 4.15 1.17 13.04
N ILE A 90 3.42 0.55 12.13
CA ILE A 90 1.95 0.56 12.08
C ILE A 90 1.48 -0.89 12.02
N THR A 91 0.75 -1.33 13.04
CA THR A 91 0.28 -2.71 13.21
C THR A 91 -1.22 -2.74 13.41
N SER A 92 -1.90 -3.65 12.72
CA SER A 92 -3.28 -4.01 12.99
C SER A 92 -3.44 -5.51 13.20
N ASP A 93 -4.00 -5.92 14.35
CA ASP A 93 -4.15 -7.34 14.69
C ASP A 93 -5.26 -8.01 13.88
N LYS A 94 -6.33 -7.28 13.57
CA LYS A 94 -7.59 -7.80 12.99
C LYS A 94 -8.05 -7.08 11.73
N LYS A 95 -7.32 -6.06 11.27
CA LYS A 95 -7.59 -5.29 10.06
C LYS A 95 -6.31 -5.06 9.25
N VAL A 96 -6.41 -4.18 8.26
CA VAL A 96 -5.30 -3.77 7.40
C VAL A 96 -4.39 -2.82 8.16
N GLY A 97 -3.07 -2.91 7.93
CA GLY A 97 -2.11 -1.93 8.46
C GLY A 97 -2.41 -0.51 7.96
N ILE A 98 -2.38 -0.31 6.64
CA ILE A 98 -2.81 0.92 5.95
C ILE A 98 -3.94 0.62 4.99
N TRP A 99 -5.10 1.26 5.15
CA TRP A 99 -6.15 1.29 4.13
C TRP A 99 -6.22 2.68 3.48
N ASN A 100 -5.88 2.73 2.19
CA ASN A 100 -5.93 3.93 1.38
C ASN A 100 -7.11 3.87 0.40
N MET A 101 -8.07 4.79 0.51
CA MET A 101 -9.31 4.78 -0.29
C MET A 101 -9.25 5.79 -1.43
N ASP A 102 -8.73 5.36 -2.57
CA ASP A 102 -8.73 6.15 -3.82
C ASP A 102 -8.14 7.56 -3.62
N LYS A 103 -6.94 7.59 -3.05
CA LYS A 103 -6.14 8.80 -2.80
C LYS A 103 -4.69 8.57 -3.15
N ASP A 104 -3.98 9.68 -3.32
CA ASP A 104 -2.53 9.66 -3.45
C ASP A 104 -1.85 9.75 -2.08
N ILE A 105 -0.91 8.84 -1.82
CA ILE A 105 -0.03 8.85 -0.63
C ILE A 105 1.44 8.88 -1.06
N SER A 106 2.24 9.67 -0.37
CA SER A 106 3.71 9.59 -0.40
C SER A 106 4.26 9.13 0.94
N ILE A 107 5.00 8.02 0.97
CA ILE A 107 5.79 7.56 2.13
C ILE A 107 7.24 7.97 1.89
N ILE A 108 7.74 8.89 2.71
CA ILE A 108 9.04 9.54 2.50
C ILE A 108 9.86 9.62 3.79
N GLY A 109 11.14 9.96 3.64
CA GLY A 109 12.07 10.19 4.75
C GLY A 109 13.17 9.13 4.78
N ASP A 110 14.13 9.30 5.66
CA ASP A 110 15.33 8.47 5.79
C ASP A 110 15.18 7.33 6.82
N GLY A 111 14.04 7.26 7.50
CA GLY A 111 13.74 6.22 8.48
C GLY A 111 13.28 4.89 7.88
N LYS A 112 12.88 3.98 8.77
CA LYS A 112 12.27 2.69 8.43
C LYS A 112 10.84 2.63 8.94
N LEU A 113 9.90 2.26 8.08
CA LEU A 113 8.50 2.01 8.45
C LEU A 113 8.17 0.52 8.34
N THR A 114 7.76 -0.08 9.45
CA THR A 114 7.25 -1.44 9.49
C THR A 114 5.72 -1.43 9.48
N LEU A 115 5.11 -2.13 8.53
CA LEU A 115 3.67 -2.23 8.31
C LEU A 115 3.25 -3.68 8.51
N THR A 116 2.41 -3.93 9.51
CA THR A 116 1.89 -5.26 9.80
C THR A 116 0.37 -5.25 9.72
N GLY A 117 -0.16 -5.98 8.74
CA GLY A 117 -1.58 -6.28 8.63
C GLY A 117 -1.93 -7.58 9.34
N SER A 118 -3.23 -7.81 9.50
CA SER A 118 -3.71 -9.04 10.12
C SER A 118 -3.27 -10.27 9.33
N SER A 119 -3.04 -11.36 10.06
CA SER A 119 -2.92 -12.73 9.53
C SER A 119 -4.02 -13.65 10.04
N THR A 120 -4.97 -13.10 10.81
CA THR A 120 -5.98 -13.86 11.55
C THR A 120 -7.36 -13.21 11.51
N ALA A 121 -7.58 -12.21 10.64
CA ALA A 121 -8.90 -11.69 10.38
C ALA A 121 -9.73 -12.75 9.66
N SER A 122 -11.01 -12.85 10.00
CA SER A 122 -11.93 -13.84 9.40
C SER A 122 -12.22 -13.55 7.93
N ASP A 123 -12.18 -12.27 7.53
CA ASP A 123 -12.37 -11.83 6.15
C ASP A 123 -11.00 -11.48 5.55
N ASP A 124 -10.62 -12.19 4.50
CA ASP A 124 -9.32 -12.10 3.84
C ASP A 124 -9.03 -10.73 3.20
N LYS A 125 -10.07 -9.90 2.99
CA LYS A 125 -9.87 -8.51 2.58
C LYS A 125 -9.10 -7.69 3.62
N TYR A 126 -9.15 -8.11 4.89
CA TYR A 126 -8.48 -7.45 6.00
C TYR A 126 -7.07 -7.97 6.29
N ASN A 127 -6.68 -9.12 5.73
CA ASN A 127 -5.40 -9.76 6.02
C ASN A 127 -4.21 -9.14 5.23
N LYS A 128 -4.17 -7.81 5.09
CA LYS A 128 -3.22 -7.09 4.21
C LYS A 128 -2.38 -6.10 4.99
N ALA A 129 -1.08 -5.99 4.71
CA ALA A 129 -0.28 -4.91 5.30
C ALA A 129 -0.75 -3.55 4.75
N VAL A 130 -0.88 -3.46 3.43
CA VAL A 130 -1.42 -2.29 2.74
C VAL A 130 -2.54 -2.71 1.79
N PHE A 131 -3.71 -2.09 1.94
CA PHE A 131 -4.80 -2.14 0.98
C PHE A 131 -4.88 -0.76 0.34
N ASN A 132 -4.38 -0.66 -0.89
CA ASN A 132 -4.39 0.54 -1.68
C ASN A 132 -5.49 0.48 -2.75
N GLN A 133 -6.26 1.56 -2.87
CA GLN A 133 -7.25 1.77 -3.92
C GLN A 133 -6.98 3.06 -4.72
N GLY A 134 -5.78 3.63 -4.59
CA GLY A 134 -5.33 4.82 -5.33
C GLY A 134 -3.85 4.68 -5.71
N THR A 135 -3.05 5.73 -5.49
CA THR A 135 -1.61 5.72 -5.80
C THR A 135 -0.77 5.79 -4.53
N ILE A 136 0.26 4.94 -4.43
CA ILE A 136 1.27 5.04 -3.38
C ILE A 136 2.66 5.22 -4.00
N THR A 137 3.35 6.26 -3.55
CA THR A 137 4.78 6.46 -3.84
C THR A 137 5.60 6.23 -2.58
N ILE A 138 6.63 5.39 -2.66
CA ILE A 138 7.62 5.21 -1.60
C ILE A 138 8.93 5.79 -2.10
N ARG A 139 9.44 6.82 -1.40
CA ARG A 139 10.66 7.54 -1.82
C ARG A 139 11.64 7.72 -0.69
N ASP A 140 12.93 7.48 -0.95
CA ASP A 140 14.06 7.67 -0.01
C ASP A 140 14.01 6.86 1.30
N CYS A 141 12.90 6.16 1.55
CA CYS A 141 12.58 5.47 2.80
C CYS A 141 12.85 3.97 2.72
N SER A 142 13.00 3.34 3.89
CA SER A 142 12.91 1.89 4.02
C SER A 142 11.50 1.48 4.47
N VAL A 143 10.85 0.55 3.76
CA VAL A 143 9.53 0.02 4.13
C VAL A 143 9.55 -1.50 4.23
N GLU A 144 8.95 -2.03 5.29
CA GLU A 144 8.74 -3.45 5.49
C GLU A 144 7.24 -3.70 5.64
N ALA A 145 6.64 -4.50 4.78
CA ALA A 145 5.19 -4.73 4.75
C ALA A 145 4.87 -6.22 4.81
N SER A 146 4.15 -6.67 5.83
CA SER A 146 3.72 -8.06 5.98
C SER A 146 2.23 -8.18 6.32
N GLY A 147 1.52 -9.05 5.61
CA GLY A 147 0.12 -9.39 5.88
C GLY A 147 -0.18 -10.86 5.59
N GLY A 148 -1.27 -11.38 6.15
CA GLY A 148 -1.66 -12.79 5.98
C GLY A 148 -2.01 -13.21 4.55
N SER A 149 -2.54 -12.28 3.75
CA SER A 149 -2.84 -12.47 2.33
C SER A 149 -1.90 -11.67 1.44
N ASN A 150 -1.63 -10.41 1.78
CA ASN A 150 -0.78 -9.53 0.97
C ASN A 150 0.13 -8.63 1.80
N GLY A 151 1.34 -8.38 1.26
CA GLY A 151 2.18 -7.28 1.71
C GLY A 151 1.64 -5.97 1.16
N LEU A 152 1.71 -5.81 -0.16
CA LEU A 152 1.21 -4.66 -0.91
C LEU A 152 0.10 -5.11 -1.86
N TYR A 153 -1.09 -4.53 -1.73
CA TYR A 153 -2.27 -4.94 -2.50
C TYR A 153 -2.97 -3.75 -3.15
N GLY A 154 -3.29 -3.89 -4.43
CA GLY A 154 -4.18 -2.96 -5.13
C GLY A 154 -3.51 -1.65 -5.58
N GLY A 155 -4.15 -0.98 -6.54
CA GLY A 155 -3.79 0.38 -6.96
C GLY A 155 -2.47 0.49 -7.72
N TYR A 156 -1.98 1.71 -7.82
CA TYR A 156 -0.75 2.06 -8.53
C TYR A 156 0.41 2.28 -7.56
N TRP A 157 1.60 1.89 -7.97
CA TRP A 157 2.80 1.92 -7.13
C TRP A 157 3.98 2.56 -7.84
N THR A 158 4.68 3.44 -7.12
CA THR A 158 5.97 3.99 -7.51
C THR A 158 6.99 3.77 -6.40
N PHE A 159 8.12 3.20 -6.76
CA PHE A 159 9.27 3.00 -5.89
C PHE A 159 10.42 3.87 -6.42
N ASP A 160 10.92 4.76 -5.57
CA ASP A 160 11.88 5.80 -5.97
C ASP A 160 13.01 5.89 -4.94
N ASN A 161 14.22 5.44 -5.30
CA ASN A 161 15.39 5.51 -4.43
C ASN A 161 15.17 4.88 -3.03
N CYS A 162 14.38 3.81 -2.94
CA CYS A 162 13.89 3.24 -1.68
C CYS A 162 14.32 1.77 -1.48
N ASN A 163 14.28 1.31 -0.23
CA ASN A 163 14.38 -0.12 0.10
C ASN A 163 13.01 -0.62 0.57
N VAL A 164 12.48 -1.67 -0.05
CA VAL A 164 11.19 -2.24 0.34
C VAL A 164 11.31 -3.75 0.51
N ARG A 165 10.71 -4.29 1.57
CA ARG A 165 10.43 -5.73 1.67
C ARG A 165 8.94 -5.97 1.87
N ALA A 166 8.34 -6.82 1.04
CA ALA A 166 6.91 -7.10 1.08
C ALA A 166 6.66 -8.61 1.19
N LYS A 167 5.73 -9.02 2.05
CA LYS A 167 5.34 -10.43 2.24
C LYS A 167 3.83 -10.59 2.40
N GLY A 168 3.26 -11.40 1.52
CA GLY A 168 1.93 -11.97 1.65
C GLY A 168 2.01 -13.37 2.27
N GLY A 169 0.89 -14.10 2.32
CA GLY A 169 0.86 -15.44 2.89
C GLY A 169 0.20 -16.48 1.99
N SER A 170 0.85 -17.63 1.85
CA SER A 170 0.37 -18.77 1.05
C SER A 170 -0.92 -19.39 1.56
N LYS A 171 -1.18 -19.26 2.87
CA LYS A 171 -2.35 -19.82 3.58
C LYS A 171 -3.64 -19.03 3.36
N SER A 172 -3.60 -17.89 2.69
CA SER A 172 -4.81 -17.12 2.36
C SER A 172 -5.67 -17.83 1.30
N ASN A 173 -6.98 -17.66 1.43
CA ASN A 173 -8.00 -18.11 0.48
C ASN A 173 -8.38 -17.01 -0.54
N SER A 174 -7.81 -15.82 -0.44
CA SER A 174 -7.99 -14.75 -1.43
C SER A 174 -7.46 -15.22 -2.78
N ASN A 175 -8.30 -15.04 -3.81
CA ASN A 175 -7.93 -15.21 -5.22
C ASN A 175 -6.82 -14.24 -5.66
N HIS A 176 -6.61 -13.15 -4.91
CA HIS A 176 -5.62 -12.12 -5.21
C HIS A 176 -4.47 -12.09 -4.18
N LYS A 177 -4.19 -13.20 -3.48
CA LYS A 177 -3.08 -13.27 -2.51
C LYS A 177 -1.73 -13.09 -3.19
N GLY A 178 -0.74 -12.60 -2.46
CA GLY A 178 0.62 -12.39 -2.97
C GLY A 178 1.33 -11.25 -2.27
N SER A 179 2.67 -11.28 -2.29
CA SER A 179 3.51 -10.29 -1.64
C SER A 179 3.36 -8.90 -2.23
N ILE A 180 3.28 -8.81 -3.57
CA ILE A 180 2.84 -7.62 -4.30
C ILE A 180 1.87 -8.12 -5.37
N ALA A 181 0.59 -7.78 -5.26
CA ALA A 181 -0.46 -8.40 -6.06
C ALA A 181 -1.63 -7.44 -6.34
N TRP A 182 -2.40 -7.78 -7.39
CA TRP A 182 -3.57 -7.02 -7.82
C TRP A 182 -3.25 -5.56 -8.15
N VAL A 183 -2.07 -5.31 -8.74
CA VAL A 183 -1.64 -3.97 -9.17
C VAL A 183 -2.42 -3.58 -10.42
N TRP A 184 -2.86 -2.32 -10.51
CA TRP A 184 -3.79 -1.88 -11.56
C TRP A 184 -3.07 -1.34 -12.79
N ASP A 185 -3.60 -1.68 -13.97
CA ASP A 185 -3.32 -1.20 -15.33
C ASP A 185 -1.89 -1.30 -15.87
N ARG A 186 -0.88 -1.31 -15.00
CA ARG A 186 0.54 -1.42 -15.37
C ARG A 186 1.37 -1.95 -14.20
N ILE A 187 2.56 -2.45 -14.52
CA ILE A 187 3.57 -2.79 -13.49
C ILE A 187 3.99 -1.54 -12.70
N PRO A 188 4.48 -1.69 -11.45
CA PRO A 188 4.99 -0.56 -10.68
C PRO A 188 6.14 0.16 -11.39
N THR A 189 6.25 1.46 -11.15
CA THR A 189 7.38 2.26 -11.62
C THR A 189 8.54 2.13 -10.64
N PHE A 190 9.75 1.94 -11.15
CA PHE A 190 10.98 1.86 -10.37
C PHE A 190 11.96 2.92 -10.85
N THR A 191 12.36 3.82 -9.96
CA THR A 191 13.41 4.83 -10.19
C THR A 191 14.50 4.63 -9.14
N ASP A 192 15.77 4.53 -9.57
CA ASP A 192 16.92 4.30 -8.69
C ASP A 192 16.74 3.15 -7.68
N CYS A 193 15.97 2.14 -8.06
CA CYS A 193 15.76 0.90 -7.31
C CYS A 193 15.22 -0.19 -8.25
N ALA A 194 15.22 -1.43 -7.78
CA ALA A 194 14.61 -2.54 -8.50
C ALA A 194 14.35 -3.74 -7.58
N ILE A 195 13.52 -4.67 -8.03
CA ILE A 195 13.36 -5.98 -7.38
C ILE A 195 14.67 -6.77 -7.50
N THR A 196 15.20 -7.23 -6.38
CA THR A 196 16.46 -7.97 -6.26
C THR A 196 16.29 -9.38 -5.68
N SER A 197 15.15 -9.66 -5.04
CA SER A 197 14.84 -11.00 -4.52
C SER A 197 13.33 -11.27 -4.52
N PRO A 198 12.91 -12.52 -4.80
CA PRO A 198 13.73 -13.63 -5.30
C PRO A 198 14.20 -13.40 -6.75
N SER A 199 15.28 -14.06 -7.15
CA SER A 199 15.78 -13.99 -8.53
C SER A 199 14.81 -14.69 -9.50
N GLY A 200 14.82 -14.29 -10.77
CA GLY A 200 13.94 -14.90 -11.80
C GLY A 200 12.47 -14.49 -11.71
N THR A 201 12.13 -13.61 -10.76
CA THR A 201 10.80 -13.04 -10.60
C THR A 201 10.38 -12.22 -11.81
N TYR A 202 9.11 -12.28 -12.20
CA TYR A 202 8.54 -11.46 -13.27
C TYR A 202 7.09 -11.04 -12.99
N TRP A 203 6.66 -9.97 -13.65
CA TRP A 203 5.26 -9.53 -13.68
C TRP A 203 4.49 -10.26 -14.79
N GLU A 204 3.30 -10.73 -14.48
CA GLU A 204 2.33 -11.26 -15.45
C GLU A 204 1.05 -10.41 -15.41
N GLU A 205 0.55 -10.07 -16.59
CA GLU A 205 -0.74 -9.40 -16.78
C GLU A 205 -1.85 -10.45 -16.80
N ILE A 206 -2.79 -10.33 -15.86
CA ILE A 206 -3.99 -11.12 -15.75
C ILE A 206 -5.17 -10.19 -15.95
N GLU A 207 -5.93 -10.38 -17.03
CA GLU A 207 -7.18 -9.64 -17.20
C GLU A 207 -8.29 -10.32 -16.41
N GLU A 208 -8.86 -9.55 -15.48
CA GLU A 208 -9.96 -9.91 -14.60
C GLU A 208 -10.96 -8.76 -14.63
N TYR A 209 -12.26 -9.03 -14.54
CA TYR A 209 -13.28 -7.96 -14.53
C TYR A 209 -13.18 -6.95 -15.69
N GLU A 210 -12.68 -7.34 -16.86
CA GLU A 210 -12.43 -6.47 -18.03
C GLU A 210 -11.31 -5.43 -17.83
N TYR A 211 -10.47 -5.59 -16.80
CA TYR A 211 -9.31 -4.73 -16.53
C TYR A 211 -8.01 -5.55 -16.39
N PRO A 212 -6.86 -5.01 -16.82
CA PRO A 212 -5.58 -5.66 -16.62
C PRO A 212 -5.07 -5.47 -15.18
N TYR A 213 -4.82 -6.57 -14.50
CA TYR A 213 -4.18 -6.62 -13.18
C TYR A 213 -2.82 -7.31 -13.26
N PHE A 214 -1.89 -6.91 -12.41
CA PHE A 214 -0.53 -7.41 -12.42
C PHE A 214 -0.20 -8.11 -11.11
N TYR A 215 0.40 -9.28 -11.24
CA TYR A 215 0.86 -10.12 -10.14
C TYR A 215 2.32 -10.49 -10.33
N LEU A 216 3.00 -10.67 -9.20
CA LEU A 216 4.41 -11.02 -9.18
C LEU A 216 4.59 -12.52 -9.01
N TYR A 217 5.23 -13.17 -9.98
CA TYR A 217 5.41 -14.61 -10.06
C TYR A 217 6.89 -15.02 -9.95
N ASP A 218 7.15 -16.20 -9.41
CA ASP A 218 8.44 -16.88 -9.52
C ASP A 218 8.64 -17.49 -10.93
N SER A 219 9.82 -18.09 -11.16
CA SER A 219 10.17 -18.75 -12.43
C SER A 219 9.24 -19.90 -12.82
N ASP A 220 8.60 -20.53 -11.84
CA ASP A 220 7.70 -21.68 -12.01
C ASP A 220 6.24 -21.23 -12.15
N ARG A 221 6.00 -19.91 -12.22
CA ARG A 221 4.67 -19.29 -12.32
C ARG A 221 3.80 -19.54 -11.08
N ASN A 222 4.41 -19.60 -9.89
CA ASN A 222 3.68 -19.46 -8.65
C ASN A 222 3.64 -17.99 -8.22
N VAL A 223 2.49 -17.52 -7.76
CA VAL A 223 2.40 -16.17 -7.18
C VAL A 223 3.29 -16.11 -5.95
N LEU A 224 4.14 -15.09 -5.88
CA LEU A 224 5.06 -14.94 -4.74
C LEU A 224 4.29 -14.64 -3.46
N THR A 225 4.46 -15.48 -2.46
CA THR A 225 3.87 -15.32 -1.11
C THR A 225 4.92 -15.36 -0.01
N ASP A 226 6.18 -15.06 -0.34
CA ASP A 226 7.27 -14.86 0.61
C ASP A 226 7.93 -13.51 0.36
N TRP A 227 8.95 -13.17 1.13
CA TRP A 227 9.64 -11.88 1.06
C TRP A 227 10.13 -11.56 -0.36
N VAL A 228 9.57 -10.48 -0.90
CA VAL A 228 10.05 -9.77 -2.08
C VAL A 228 10.88 -8.59 -1.62
N VAL A 229 12.05 -8.37 -2.21
CA VAL A 229 12.95 -7.27 -1.86
C VAL A 229 13.14 -6.35 -3.06
N ILE A 230 12.92 -5.06 -2.84
CA ILE A 230 13.27 -3.95 -3.72
C ILE A 230 14.43 -3.21 -3.06
N SER A 231 15.52 -3.04 -3.79
CA SER A 231 16.75 -2.42 -3.25
C SER A 231 17.07 -1.11 -3.95
N LYS A 232 17.43 -0.11 -3.15
CA LYS A 232 17.93 1.19 -3.59
C LYS A 232 19.23 1.04 -4.38
N GLY A 233 19.41 1.86 -5.41
CA GLY A 233 20.60 1.90 -6.27
C GLY A 233 20.82 0.63 -7.09
N ALA A 234 19.92 -0.35 -7.01
CA ALA A 234 20.04 -1.58 -7.76
C ALA A 234 19.60 -1.37 -9.20
N SER A 235 20.48 -1.69 -10.14
CA SER A 235 20.09 -1.98 -11.50
C SER A 235 19.52 -3.41 -11.58
N GLY A 236 18.38 -3.67 -10.93
CA GLY A 236 17.75 -4.99 -10.94
C GLY A 236 17.13 -5.34 -12.30
N ILE A 237 16.47 -6.51 -12.36
CA ILE A 237 16.00 -7.20 -13.58
C ILE A 237 15.11 -6.32 -14.50
N ASN A 238 14.55 -5.22 -13.98
CA ASN A 238 13.71 -4.25 -14.70
C ASN A 238 14.16 -2.78 -14.53
N SER A 239 15.42 -2.53 -14.20
CA SER A 239 15.93 -1.17 -13.89
C SER A 239 16.29 -0.31 -15.10
N ALA A 240 16.28 -0.88 -16.30
CA ALA A 240 16.28 -0.06 -17.49
C ALA A 240 14.84 0.43 -17.71
N ALA A 241 14.68 1.70 -18.05
CA ALA A 241 13.48 2.25 -18.67
C ALA A 241 13.20 1.64 -20.08
N THR A 242 13.48 0.35 -20.22
CA THR A 242 13.01 -0.51 -21.29
C THR A 242 11.77 -1.20 -20.76
N ASP A 243 10.67 -0.88 -21.42
CA ASP A 243 9.41 -1.58 -21.51
C ASP A 243 9.57 -3.12 -21.51
N THR A 244 9.94 -3.73 -20.38
CA THR A 244 9.81 -5.18 -20.18
C THR A 244 8.33 -5.41 -19.96
N ALA A 245 7.57 -5.38 -21.07
CA ALA A 245 6.15 -5.65 -21.09
C ALA A 245 5.89 -6.89 -20.24
N ALA A 246 4.94 -6.79 -19.30
CA ALA A 246 4.55 -7.93 -18.49
C ALA A 246 4.24 -9.12 -19.40
N LYS A 247 4.52 -10.35 -18.92
CA LYS A 247 4.14 -11.51 -19.70
C LYS A 247 2.62 -11.50 -19.84
N LYS A 248 2.14 -11.48 -21.07
CA LYS A 248 0.72 -11.68 -21.39
C LYS A 248 0.48 -13.16 -21.59
N HIS A 249 -0.42 -13.72 -20.80
CA HIS A 249 -0.89 -15.08 -20.97
C HIS A 249 -2.31 -15.11 -21.53
N GLY A 250 -2.61 -16.17 -22.28
CA GLY A 250 -3.80 -16.27 -23.12
C GLY A 250 -3.48 -16.25 -24.61
N ILE A 251 -4.55 -16.31 -25.40
CA ILE A 251 -4.47 -16.36 -26.85
C ILE A 251 -4.87 -14.99 -27.39
N TYR A 252 -4.08 -14.46 -28.30
CA TYR A 252 -4.31 -13.16 -28.91
C TYR A 252 -4.21 -13.27 -30.45
N THR A 253 -4.94 -12.43 -31.16
CA THR A 253 -4.71 -12.19 -32.58
C THR A 253 -3.36 -11.50 -32.79
N LEU A 254 -2.86 -11.45 -34.03
CA LEU A 254 -1.66 -10.67 -34.36
C LEU A 254 -1.83 -9.17 -34.11
N ASP A 255 -3.07 -8.68 -34.12
CA ASP A 255 -3.43 -7.29 -33.81
C ASP A 255 -3.57 -7.04 -32.30
N GLY A 256 -3.27 -8.04 -31.46
CA GLY A 256 -3.29 -7.92 -30.00
C GLY A 256 -4.65 -8.07 -29.34
N ILE A 257 -5.69 -8.49 -30.08
CA ILE A 257 -7.03 -8.72 -29.53
C ILE A 257 -7.04 -10.06 -28.78
N ARG A 258 -7.44 -10.04 -27.50
CA ARG A 258 -7.57 -11.28 -26.71
C ARG A 258 -8.70 -12.15 -27.23
N ILE A 259 -8.45 -13.46 -27.29
CA ILE A 259 -9.40 -14.48 -27.72
C ILE A 259 -9.77 -15.35 -26.51
N ASN A 260 -11.05 -15.38 -26.18
CA ASN A 260 -11.60 -16.27 -25.16
C ASN A 260 -11.90 -17.64 -25.76
N GLY A 261 -11.22 -18.68 -25.28
CA GLY A 261 -11.42 -20.05 -25.74
C GLY A 261 -10.16 -20.90 -25.65
N LYS A 262 -10.26 -22.15 -26.14
CA LYS A 262 -9.13 -23.08 -26.22
C LYS A 262 -8.42 -22.90 -27.56
N PHE A 263 -7.08 -22.90 -27.58
CA PHE A 263 -6.31 -22.77 -28.83
C PHE A 263 -6.69 -23.85 -29.85
N GLU A 264 -7.05 -25.04 -29.34
CA GLU A 264 -7.48 -26.18 -30.15
C GLU A 264 -8.76 -25.92 -30.93
N SER A 265 -9.64 -25.04 -30.42
CA SER A 265 -10.94 -24.70 -30.98
C SER A 265 -10.92 -23.54 -31.99
N LEU A 266 -9.75 -22.91 -32.18
CA LEU A 266 -9.63 -21.76 -33.07
C LEU A 266 -9.50 -22.20 -34.54
N PRO A 267 -10.00 -21.41 -35.50
CA PRO A 267 -9.76 -21.61 -36.93
C PRO A 267 -8.25 -21.61 -37.25
N ALA A 268 -7.88 -22.23 -38.37
CA ALA A 268 -6.52 -22.18 -38.88
C ALA A 268 -6.05 -20.72 -39.04
N GLY A 269 -4.83 -20.42 -38.57
CA GLY A 269 -4.35 -19.05 -38.48
C GLY A 269 -3.10 -18.91 -37.63
N ILE A 270 -2.61 -17.68 -37.50
CA ILE A 270 -1.47 -17.33 -36.64
C ILE A 270 -2.01 -16.58 -35.43
N TYR A 271 -1.63 -17.06 -34.24
CA TYR A 271 -2.02 -16.48 -32.96
C TYR A 271 -0.79 -16.23 -32.11
N ILE A 272 -0.91 -15.35 -31.12
CA ILE A 272 0.06 -15.26 -30.02
C ILE A 272 -0.52 -16.05 -28.85
N VAL A 273 0.12 -17.17 -28.51
CA VAL A 273 -0.27 -18.03 -27.39
C VAL A 273 0.79 -17.87 -26.32
N ASP A 274 0.42 -17.31 -25.17
CA ASP A 274 1.32 -17.09 -24.03
C ASP A 274 2.61 -16.34 -24.42
N GLY A 275 2.46 -15.29 -25.23
CA GLY A 275 3.55 -14.46 -25.73
C GLY A 275 4.35 -15.07 -26.90
N LYS A 276 4.00 -16.28 -27.37
CA LYS A 276 4.68 -16.96 -28.49
C LYS A 276 3.79 -17.03 -29.72
N LYS A 277 4.32 -16.57 -30.87
CA LYS A 277 3.67 -16.77 -32.17
C LYS A 277 3.53 -18.26 -32.46
N THR A 278 2.30 -18.72 -32.65
CA THR A 278 1.93 -20.12 -32.81
C THR A 278 1.00 -20.25 -34.01
N VAL A 279 1.27 -21.24 -34.86
CA VAL A 279 0.47 -21.52 -36.05
C VAL A 279 -0.53 -22.63 -35.74
N LYS A 280 -1.82 -22.34 -35.90
CA LYS A 280 -2.89 -23.34 -35.88
C LYS A 280 -3.08 -23.84 -37.32
N LYS A 281 -2.77 -25.12 -37.52
CA LYS A 281 -3.03 -25.83 -38.78
C LYS A 281 -4.48 -26.26 -38.87
#